data_AF-X1DBR6-F1
#
_entry.id   AF-X1DBR6-F1
#
_cell.length_a   1.000
_cell.length_b   1.000
_cell.length_c   1.000
_cell.angle_alpha   90.00
_cell.angle_beta   90.00
_cell.angle_gamma   90.00
#
_symmetry.space_group_name_H-M   'P 1'
#
loop_
_entity.id
_entity.type
_entity.pdbx_description
1 polymer ?
#
loop_
_entity_poly.entity_id
_entity_poly.type
_entity_poly.pdbx_seq_one_letter_code
_entity_poly.pdbx_strand_id
1 'polypeptide(L)'
;MDINNEIIMNTVKINHNFDPSKFKWLWSKYVKSFNDGNHCTKCLRGKYSRKFSKKSNPNLANDREISFDEERDYKAIYLCGVFKKGYKKTNYPHNVHMAILPKPGHKDKMVFENWIVILEEKDAKRAFIAFNIVSICRFFNLVTLWIKTLFEMQG
;
A
#
# COMPACT_ATOMS: atom_id res chain seq x y z
N MET A 1 8.04 -37.82 15.14
CA MET A 1 7.14 -36.71 15.54
C MET A 1 7.54 -35.53 14.69
N ASP A 2 6.92 -35.39 13.53
CA ASP A 2 7.23 -34.30 12.62
C ASP A 2 6.53 -33.05 13.13
N ILE A 3 7.33 -32.14 13.69
CA ILE A 3 6.86 -30.80 14.03
C ILE A 3 6.59 -30.14 12.68
N ASN A 4 5.33 -30.08 12.30
CA ASN A 4 4.89 -29.32 11.13
C ASN A 4 5.36 -27.89 11.31
N ASN A 5 6.44 -27.52 10.62
CA ASN A 5 6.80 -26.15 10.33
C ASN A 5 5.75 -25.61 9.36
N GLU A 6 4.55 -25.36 9.89
CA GLU A 6 3.54 -24.55 9.26
C GLU A 6 4.14 -23.14 9.18
N ILE A 7 4.82 -22.87 8.06
CA ILE A 7 5.32 -21.55 7.73
C ILE A 7 4.09 -20.65 7.72
N ILE A 8 3.89 -19.88 8.79
CA ILE A 8 2.76 -18.97 8.92
C ILE A 8 2.91 -17.97 7.78
N MET A 9 2.12 -18.20 6.73
CA MET A 9 2.09 -17.38 5.53
C MET A 9 1.44 -16.05 5.91
N ASN A 10 2.27 -15.09 6.35
CA ASN A 10 1.89 -13.72 6.70
C ASN A 10 1.28 -13.03 5.48
N THR A 11 -0.01 -13.28 5.30
CA THR A 11 -0.79 -12.85 4.15
C THR A 11 -1.61 -11.66 4.60
N VAL A 12 -1.09 -10.46 4.31
CA VAL A 12 -1.82 -9.21 4.49
C VAL A 12 -3.15 -9.32 3.76
N LYS A 13 -4.27 -9.22 4.48
CA LYS A 13 -5.59 -9.03 3.88
C LYS A 13 -6.10 -7.62 4.15
N ILE A 14 -6.79 -7.05 3.18
CA ILE A 14 -7.55 -5.82 3.38
C ILE A 14 -9.00 -6.00 2.97
N ASN A 15 -9.91 -5.36 3.69
CA ASN A 15 -11.27 -5.05 3.22
C ASN A 15 -11.35 -3.56 2.87
N HIS A 16 -11.85 -3.19 1.69
CA HIS A 16 -11.90 -1.80 1.24
C HIS A 16 -13.19 -1.40 0.53
N ASN A 17 -13.46 -0.10 0.47
CA ASN A 17 -14.61 0.48 -0.24
C ASN A 17 -14.23 1.37 -1.46
N PHE A 18 -12.99 1.30 -1.97
CA PHE A 18 -12.56 2.12 -3.10
C PHE A 18 -13.45 1.92 -4.34
N ASP A 19 -13.92 3.04 -4.92
CA ASP A 19 -14.57 3.09 -6.23
C ASP A 19 -13.50 3.45 -7.29
N PRO A 20 -13.04 2.49 -8.12
CA PRO A 20 -12.03 2.76 -9.13
C PRO A 20 -12.43 3.83 -10.15
N SER A 21 -13.72 4.13 -10.33
CA SER A 21 -14.19 5.17 -11.26
C SER A 21 -13.73 6.58 -10.84
N LYS A 22 -13.58 6.81 -9.53
CA LYS A 22 -13.12 8.10 -8.98
C LYS A 22 -11.62 8.35 -9.16
N PHE A 23 -10.84 7.34 -9.55
CA PHE A 23 -9.39 7.43 -9.65
C PHE A 23 -8.89 7.41 -11.11
N LYS A 24 -7.92 8.26 -11.43
CA LYS A 24 -7.12 8.18 -12.67
C LYS A 24 -6.21 6.95 -12.63
N TRP A 25 -5.60 6.69 -11.47
CA TRP A 25 -4.81 5.48 -11.18
C TRP A 25 -5.20 4.97 -9.81
N LEU A 26 -5.42 3.66 -9.67
CA LEU A 26 -5.60 2.97 -8.40
C LEU A 26 -4.87 1.63 -8.50
N TRP A 27 -3.83 1.43 -7.70
CA TRP A 27 -2.97 0.24 -7.74
C TRP A 27 -2.20 0.06 -6.44
N SER A 28 -1.61 -1.12 -6.26
CA SER A 28 -0.66 -1.39 -5.20
C SER A 28 0.59 -2.12 -5.71
N LYS A 29 1.63 -2.15 -4.87
CA LYS A 29 2.95 -2.68 -5.20
C LYS A 29 3.59 -3.37 -4.01
N TYR A 30 4.08 -4.60 -4.21
CA TYR A 30 4.94 -5.32 -3.27
C TYR A 30 6.34 -4.71 -3.33
N VAL A 31 6.64 -3.80 -2.41
CA VAL A 31 7.89 -3.03 -2.37
C VAL A 31 9.00 -3.87 -1.73
N LYS A 32 10.08 -4.10 -2.49
CA LYS A 32 11.30 -4.80 -2.04
C LYS A 32 12.42 -3.85 -1.63
N SER A 33 12.53 -2.70 -2.31
CA SER A 33 13.55 -1.69 -2.05
C SER A 33 13.14 -0.31 -2.59
N PHE A 34 13.92 0.70 -2.23
CA PHE A 34 13.70 2.09 -2.57
C PHE A 34 14.90 2.65 -3.36
N ASN A 35 14.65 3.55 -4.30
CA ASN A 35 15.66 4.28 -5.07
C ASN A 35 15.31 5.77 -5.08
N ASP A 36 16.19 6.58 -4.50
CA ASP A 36 16.03 8.01 -4.22
C ASP A 36 16.35 8.91 -5.42
N GLY A 37 17.19 8.46 -6.35
CA GLY A 37 17.39 9.09 -7.65
C GLY A 37 16.15 9.04 -8.59
N ASN A 38 14.98 8.61 -8.11
CA ASN A 38 13.75 8.53 -8.88
C ASN A 38 12.54 9.09 -8.11
N HIS A 39 11.58 9.68 -8.83
CA HIS A 39 10.32 10.18 -8.26
C HIS A 39 9.11 9.32 -8.63
N CYS A 40 8.00 9.56 -7.95
CA CYS A 40 6.72 8.86 -8.11
C CYS A 40 6.89 7.34 -8.03
N THR A 41 6.25 6.58 -8.92
CA THR A 41 6.19 5.11 -8.86
C THR A 41 7.52 4.41 -9.17
N LYS A 42 8.50 5.16 -9.70
CA LYS A 42 9.83 4.66 -10.08
C LYS A 42 10.79 4.53 -8.89
N CYS A 43 10.55 5.25 -7.78
CA CYS A 43 11.37 5.09 -6.57
C CYS A 43 11.16 3.70 -5.93
N LEU A 44 9.92 3.21 -5.95
CA LEU A 44 9.54 1.94 -5.35
C LEU A 44 9.98 0.81 -6.28
N ARG A 45 10.89 -0.05 -5.83
CA ARG A 45 11.29 -1.26 -6.54
C ARG A 45 10.45 -2.43 -6.04
N GLY A 46 9.94 -3.24 -6.95
CA GLY A 46 8.91 -4.24 -6.64
C GLY A 46 7.95 -4.50 -7.79
N LYS A 47 7.07 -5.49 -7.61
CA LYS A 47 6.02 -5.84 -8.58
C LYS A 47 4.68 -5.24 -8.17
N TYR A 48 3.86 -4.89 -9.15
CA TYR A 48 2.48 -4.46 -8.91
C TYR A 48 1.60 -5.66 -8.55
N SER A 49 0.68 -5.49 -7.60
CA SER A 49 -0.39 -6.47 -7.39
C SER A 49 -1.30 -6.51 -8.60
N ARG A 50 -1.72 -7.70 -9.02
CA ARG A 50 -2.77 -7.85 -10.04
C ARG A 50 -4.15 -7.69 -9.40
N LYS A 51 -4.31 -8.16 -8.15
CA LYS A 51 -5.56 -8.14 -7.38
C LYS A 51 -6.02 -6.72 -7.01
N PHE A 52 -5.19 -5.94 -6.30
CA PHE A 52 -5.49 -4.53 -6.02
C PHE A 52 -4.86 -3.64 -7.09
N SER A 53 -5.51 -3.59 -8.26
CA SER A 53 -5.15 -2.65 -9.33
C SER A 53 -6.28 -2.49 -10.34
N LYS A 54 -6.72 -1.25 -10.55
CA LYS A 54 -7.75 -0.87 -11.55
C LYS A 54 -7.37 -1.30 -12.98
N LYS A 55 -6.08 -1.46 -13.29
CA LYS A 55 -5.63 -1.85 -14.64
C LYS A 55 -5.77 -3.36 -14.88
N SER A 56 -5.62 -4.18 -13.84
CA SER A 56 -5.50 -5.64 -13.94
C SER A 56 -6.64 -6.40 -13.30
N ASN A 57 -7.37 -5.77 -12.38
CA ASN A 57 -8.63 -6.25 -11.83
C ASN A 57 -9.77 -5.29 -12.24
N PRO A 58 -10.58 -5.65 -13.24
CA PRO A 58 -11.75 -4.85 -13.63
C PRO A 58 -12.88 -4.89 -12.59
N ASN A 59 -12.92 -5.91 -11.72
CA ASN A 59 -13.95 -6.10 -10.69
C ASN A 59 -13.60 -5.48 -9.33
N LEU A 60 -12.51 -4.69 -9.24
CA LEU A 60 -11.99 -4.11 -7.99
C LEU A 60 -13.01 -3.27 -7.18
N ALA A 61 -14.12 -2.82 -7.77
CA ALA A 61 -15.20 -2.16 -7.02
C ALA A 61 -16.01 -3.13 -6.13
N ASN A 62 -16.08 -4.40 -6.53
CA ASN A 62 -16.84 -5.48 -5.90
C ASN A 62 -15.91 -6.43 -5.11
N ASP A 63 -14.68 -6.63 -5.57
CA ASP A 63 -13.63 -7.39 -4.88
C ASP A 63 -13.10 -6.61 -3.68
N ARG A 64 -13.95 -6.44 -2.65
CA ARG A 64 -13.63 -5.63 -1.47
C ARG A 64 -12.62 -6.27 -0.55
N GLU A 65 -12.59 -7.61 -0.47
CA GLU A 65 -11.52 -8.35 0.22
C GLU A 65 -10.38 -8.67 -0.75
N ILE A 66 -9.19 -8.15 -0.47
CA ILE A 66 -7.97 -8.49 -1.21
C ILE A 66 -6.96 -9.15 -0.27
N SER A 67 -6.57 -10.38 -0.58
CA SER A 67 -5.44 -11.09 0.04
C SER A 67 -4.18 -10.89 -0.80
N PHE A 68 -3.13 -10.31 -0.21
CA PHE A 68 -1.85 -10.03 -0.85
C PHE A 68 -0.88 -11.22 -0.76
N ASP A 69 -1.16 -12.27 -1.53
CA ASP A 69 -0.45 -13.55 -1.57
C ASP A 69 0.40 -13.74 -2.85
N GLU A 70 0.43 -12.76 -3.76
CA GLU A 70 1.01 -12.91 -5.09
C GLU A 70 2.55 -12.90 -5.08
N GLU A 71 3.16 -12.30 -4.06
CA GLU A 71 4.61 -12.25 -3.87
C GLU A 71 4.96 -12.56 -2.42
N ARG A 72 6.03 -13.34 -2.19
CA ARG A 72 6.47 -13.77 -0.85
C ARG A 72 7.61 -12.94 -0.27
N ASP A 73 8.47 -12.41 -1.13
CA ASP A 73 9.64 -11.60 -0.76
C ASP A 73 9.35 -10.12 -1.05
N TYR A 74 8.95 -9.39 0.00
CA TYR A 74 8.70 -7.95 -0.01
C TYR A 74 8.75 -7.39 1.43
N LYS A 75 9.07 -6.10 1.58
CA LYS A 75 9.13 -5.44 2.90
C LYS A 75 7.88 -4.63 3.24
N ALA A 76 7.15 -4.16 2.22
CA ALA A 76 5.92 -3.39 2.38
C ALA A 76 4.98 -3.56 1.18
N ILE A 77 3.67 -3.46 1.38
CA ILE A 77 2.69 -3.22 0.32
C ILE A 77 2.39 -1.73 0.28
N TYR A 78 2.56 -1.10 -0.87
CA TYR A 78 2.24 0.32 -1.07
C TYR A 78 1.01 0.48 -1.96
N LEU A 79 -0.03 1.16 -1.49
CA LEU A 79 -1.22 1.53 -2.26
C LEU A 79 -1.11 2.98 -2.74
N CYS A 80 -1.59 3.24 -3.95
CA CYS A 80 -1.70 4.58 -4.52
C CYS A 80 -3.02 4.73 -5.30
N GLY A 81 -3.77 5.78 -4.96
CA GLY A 81 -4.99 6.20 -5.63
C GLY A 81 -4.92 7.68 -6.00
N VAL A 82 -4.70 8.00 -7.28
CA VAL A 82 -4.70 9.38 -7.78
C VAL A 82 -6.10 9.77 -8.25
N PHE A 83 -6.71 10.73 -7.58
CA PHE A 83 -8.10 11.13 -7.74
C PHE A 83 -8.37 11.86 -9.07
N LYS A 84 -9.51 11.57 -9.70
CA LYS A 84 -9.82 11.96 -11.09
C LYS A 84 -10.33 13.40 -11.24
N LYS A 85 -10.99 13.98 -10.22
CA LYS A 85 -11.77 15.24 -10.33
C LYS A 85 -10.90 16.50 -10.50
N GLY A 86 -10.25 16.65 -11.65
CA GLY A 86 -9.41 17.80 -11.99
C GLY A 86 -7.94 17.59 -11.65
N TYR A 87 -7.19 16.91 -12.52
CA TYR A 87 -5.74 16.59 -12.42
C TYR A 87 -4.86 17.87 -12.42
N LYS A 88 -4.98 18.66 -11.36
CA LYS A 88 -4.28 19.89 -11.02
C LYS A 88 -3.60 19.67 -9.67
N LYS A 89 -2.60 20.49 -9.32
CA LYS A 89 -1.91 20.40 -8.01
C LYS A 89 -2.86 20.56 -6.81
N THR A 90 -4.03 21.18 -7.00
CA THR A 90 -5.09 21.30 -5.98
C THR A 90 -5.71 19.97 -5.58
N ASN A 91 -5.59 18.90 -6.39
CA ASN A 91 -6.13 17.58 -6.06
C ASN A 91 -5.21 16.71 -5.22
N TYR A 92 -3.98 17.17 -5.03
CA TYR A 92 -2.96 16.46 -4.27
C TYR A 92 -3.40 16.06 -2.85
N PRO A 93 -4.17 16.87 -2.10
CA PRO A 93 -4.75 16.45 -0.83
C PRO A 93 -5.65 15.20 -0.90
N HIS A 94 -6.38 14.99 -2.00
CA HIS A 94 -7.38 13.92 -2.17
C HIS A 94 -6.79 12.60 -2.69
N ASN A 95 -5.48 12.53 -2.89
CA ASN A 95 -4.83 11.33 -3.41
C ASN A 95 -4.46 10.37 -2.28
N VAL A 96 -4.92 9.13 -2.41
CA VAL A 96 -4.68 8.03 -1.48
C VAL A 96 -3.24 7.57 -1.63
N HIS A 97 -2.52 7.54 -0.52
CA HIS A 97 -1.23 6.86 -0.39
C HIS A 97 -1.22 6.11 0.94
N MET A 98 -0.75 4.86 0.94
CA MET A 98 -0.73 4.02 2.15
C MET A 98 0.44 3.03 2.06
N ALA A 99 1.16 2.84 3.16
CA ALA A 99 2.17 1.80 3.30
C ALA A 99 1.71 0.80 4.37
N ILE A 100 1.47 -0.44 3.95
CA ILE A 100 1.20 -1.57 4.82
C ILE A 100 2.53 -2.29 5.03
N LEU A 101 2.95 -2.41 6.28
CA LEU A 101 4.12 -3.20 6.66
C LEU A 101 3.59 -4.56 7.12
N PRO A 102 3.85 -5.66 6.40
CA PRO A 102 3.53 -7.00 6.88
C PRO A 102 4.26 -7.23 8.19
N LYS A 103 3.52 -7.75 9.13
CA LYS A 103 4.01 -8.29 10.37
C LYS A 103 2.96 -9.32 10.74
N PRO A 104 3.30 -10.53 11.19
CA PRO A 104 2.30 -11.51 11.63
C PRO A 104 1.35 -10.83 12.62
N GLY A 105 0.03 -10.90 12.38
CA GLY A 105 -0.86 -9.90 11.75
C GLY A 105 -1.71 -8.85 12.52
N HIS A 106 -1.62 -7.59 12.12
CA HIS A 106 -2.30 -6.48 12.77
C HIS A 106 -3.80 -6.48 12.46
N LYS A 107 -4.60 -5.84 13.31
CA LYS A 107 -5.87 -5.25 12.84
C LYS A 107 -5.76 -3.74 12.95
N ASP A 108 -6.05 -3.06 11.85
CA ASP A 108 -6.02 -1.60 11.75
C ASP A 108 -7.16 -1.12 10.84
N LYS A 109 -7.61 0.12 11.02
CA LYS A 109 -8.65 0.73 10.19
C LYS A 109 -8.21 2.12 9.75
N MET A 110 -7.82 2.20 8.48
CA MET A 110 -7.68 3.46 7.76
C MET A 110 -9.07 4.04 7.43
N VAL A 111 -9.23 5.33 7.68
CA VAL A 111 -10.28 6.16 7.09
C VAL A 111 -9.63 7.40 6.48
N PHE A 112 -9.95 7.70 5.23
CA PHE A 112 -9.46 8.87 4.50
C PHE A 112 -10.57 9.43 3.61
N GLU A 113 -11.11 10.59 3.98
CA GLU A 113 -12.35 11.09 3.41
C GLU A 113 -13.44 10.00 3.49
N ASN A 114 -13.96 9.56 2.34
CA ASN A 114 -14.95 8.49 2.23
C ASN A 114 -14.32 7.09 2.05
N TRP A 115 -12.98 6.99 1.98
CA TRP A 115 -12.26 5.76 1.76
C TRP A 115 -11.94 5.05 3.06
N ILE A 116 -12.27 3.77 3.14
CA ILE A 116 -12.03 2.91 4.30
C ILE A 116 -11.20 1.72 3.82
N VAL A 117 -10.13 1.41 4.57
CA VAL A 117 -9.36 0.18 4.43
C VAL A 117 -9.22 -0.43 5.81
N ILE A 118 -9.79 -1.62 6.00
CA ILE A 118 -9.61 -2.43 7.21
C ILE A 118 -8.51 -3.43 6.88
N LEU A 119 -7.40 -3.36 7.61
CA LEU A 119 -6.35 -4.36 7.58
C LEU A 119 -6.75 -5.51 8.51
N GLU A 120 -6.76 -6.73 7.99
CA GLU A 120 -6.98 -7.94 8.77
C GLU A 120 -5.84 -8.94 8.58
N GLU A 121 -5.14 -9.21 9.66
CA GLU A 121 -4.06 -10.17 9.76
C GLU A 121 -4.09 -10.69 11.25
N LYS A 122 -3.39 -11.77 11.65
CA LYS A 122 -3.65 -12.51 12.93
C LYS A 122 -2.96 -12.15 14.30
N ASP A 123 -1.85 -11.41 14.42
CA ASP A 123 -0.92 -11.28 15.58
C ASP A 123 -0.14 -9.92 15.85
N ALA A 124 -0.30 -8.78 15.13
CA ALA A 124 0.76 -7.73 14.93
C ALA A 124 0.58 -6.27 15.44
N LYS A 125 1.61 -5.45 15.11
CA LYS A 125 1.79 -4.04 15.50
C LYS A 125 2.43 -3.12 14.41
N ARG A 126 1.63 -2.16 13.94
CA ARG A 126 1.93 -0.92 13.17
C ARG A 126 2.01 -1.02 11.64
N ALA A 127 0.86 -0.86 10.99
CA ALA A 127 0.81 -0.23 9.66
C ALA A 127 1.13 1.27 9.78
N PHE A 128 1.60 1.91 8.70
CA PHE A 128 1.81 3.37 8.68
C PHE A 128 1.04 4.01 7.54
N ILE A 129 -0.12 4.56 7.90
CA ILE A 129 -1.02 5.25 6.98
C ILE A 129 -0.54 6.70 6.84
N ALA A 130 -0.15 7.11 5.64
CA ALA A 130 0.46 8.42 5.39
C ALA A 130 -0.39 9.28 4.45
N PHE A 131 -0.86 10.43 4.94
CA PHE A 131 -1.86 11.26 4.26
C PHE A 131 -1.23 12.47 3.52
N ASN A 132 -1.86 12.88 2.40
CA ASN A 132 -1.67 14.11 1.60
C ASN A 132 -0.42 14.27 0.68
N ILE A 133 -0.63 14.60 -0.62
CA ILE A 133 0.46 14.89 -1.58
C ILE A 133 1.08 16.31 -1.44
N VAL A 134 0.51 17.26 -0.70
CA VAL A 134 1.23 18.54 -0.47
C VAL A 134 2.58 18.28 0.21
N SER A 135 2.63 17.24 1.05
CA SER A 135 3.88 16.62 1.42
C SER A 135 4.59 16.02 0.20
N ILE A 136 4.01 15.11 -0.60
CA ILE A 136 4.69 14.25 -1.60
C ILE A 136 5.81 14.84 -2.48
N CYS A 137 5.90 16.13 -2.84
CA CYS A 137 7.16 16.64 -3.41
C CYS A 137 8.30 16.82 -2.38
N ARG A 138 8.00 17.19 -1.13
CA ARG A 138 8.89 17.12 0.05
C ARG A 138 8.90 15.73 0.74
N PHE A 139 7.85 14.93 0.59
CA PHE A 139 7.78 13.50 0.93
C PHE A 139 8.55 12.68 -0.11
N PHE A 140 8.90 13.18 -1.29
CA PHE A 140 9.95 12.52 -2.08
C PHE A 140 11.35 12.68 -1.43
N ASN A 141 11.49 13.62 -0.48
CA ASN A 141 12.62 13.73 0.47
C ASN A 141 12.32 13.19 1.90
N LEU A 142 11.05 12.88 2.24
CA LEU A 142 10.65 12.35 3.57
C LEU A 142 10.03 10.93 3.53
N VAL A 143 9.77 10.34 2.36
CA VAL A 143 9.42 8.92 2.11
C VAL A 143 10.64 8.18 1.60
N THR A 144 11.55 8.86 0.90
CA THR A 144 12.99 8.56 1.02
C THR A 144 13.32 8.45 2.50
N LEU A 145 13.23 9.52 3.29
CA LEU A 145 13.63 9.45 4.70
C LEU A 145 12.84 8.40 5.50
N TRP A 146 11.51 8.30 5.39
CA TRP A 146 10.72 7.33 6.17
C TRP A 146 10.80 5.89 5.66
N ILE A 147 10.83 5.62 4.35
CA ILE A 147 11.07 4.24 3.86
C ILE A 147 12.53 3.87 4.10
N LYS A 148 13.49 4.79 3.95
CA LYS A 148 14.89 4.59 4.31
C LYS A 148 15.02 4.30 5.82
N THR A 149 14.46 5.12 6.70
CA THR A 149 14.40 4.85 8.15
C THR A 149 13.69 3.53 8.47
N LEU A 150 12.57 3.20 7.81
CA LEU A 150 11.89 1.89 7.98
C LEU A 150 12.73 0.70 7.49
N PHE A 151 13.55 0.90 6.46
CA PHE A 151 14.46 -0.12 5.93
C PHE A 151 15.76 -0.24 6.74
N GLU A 152 16.23 0.87 7.32
CA GLU A 152 17.41 0.98 8.20
C GLU A 152 17.09 0.48 9.62
N MET A 153 15.87 0.70 10.14
CA MET A 153 15.37 0.13 11.40
C MET A 153 15.05 -1.38 11.32
N GLN A 154 15.22 -2.00 10.15
CA GLN A 154 15.08 -3.44 9.91
C GLN A 154 16.43 -4.11 9.59
N GLY A 155 17.55 -3.40 9.83
CA GLY A 155 18.92 -3.92 9.77
C GLY A 155 19.51 -4.11 11.16
#